data_AF-A0A1B1A003-F1
#
_entry.id   AF-A0A1B1A003-F1
#
_cell.length_a   1.000
_cell.length_b   1.000
_cell.length_c   1.000
_cell.angle_alpha   90.00
_cell.angle_beta   90.00
_cell.angle_gamma   90.00
#
_symmetry.space_group_name_H-M   'P 1'
#
loop_
_entity.id
_entity.type
_entity.pdbx_description
1 polymer ?
#
loop_
_entity_poly.entity_id
_entity_poly.type
_entity_poly.pdbx_seq_one_letter_code
_entity_poly.pdbx_strand_id
1 'polypeptide(L)'
;MHLIFVGAIVASVIAVLGVFKPAAWIWALSLLWIFLFGILNYDHRRDRVSILNGLKRRDNALAYTRLVDWMLGGLRRMLSPTVAVDSPMPTKGWFSKLGWFLTPRARDPNDLKRLQANTLSWPVMDAALKIAVIYPLFLLLLQWGVTGADTGIGTVIVLDAEGRSWLRAAAIVPVAAYLIARKLASSNQSRVFENATDWLYFMVSALALAVAVVVSYTSADAGVLALAFALAGALAFEGAFAAALAFALALAFALTVAFAGALAFVGAGVFAFAFAVAFAFVTGYGCAKGRGGFSYVLLIMGLWGSFVAICAFTTNPAPSERRVLVFAIGLLPLINAVFDYLSYGITLGLIRYGRGQRNFLTGLIWVLDGLVAVMLLIGLGLGLTGTIALINHLAGQEFIALRPIFDDLKTPEGRAGYTWLILSLLSTLVPTLVHLVLVFLSAFTWVPQRFKLWIARGIEQDETGDLATLGSSAAAATLGALWAALVTCGLWGILLFLTIYVEPAGLGILRIVENIALWFGWVEPTTMLI
;
A
#
# COMPACT_ATOMS: atom_id res chain seq x y z
N MET A 1 -9.91 46.29 -19.13
CA MET A 1 -10.18 45.24 -18.11
C MET A 1 -9.42 43.94 -18.34
N HIS A 2 -9.30 43.41 -19.56
CA HIS A 2 -8.64 42.10 -19.82
C HIS A 2 -7.13 42.06 -19.55
N LEU A 3 -6.37 43.12 -19.89
CA LEU A 3 -4.94 43.21 -19.54
C LEU A 3 -4.71 43.27 -18.03
N ILE A 4 -5.64 43.88 -17.29
CA ILE A 4 -5.59 43.97 -15.83
C ILE A 4 -5.93 42.61 -15.20
N PHE A 5 -6.86 41.85 -15.78
CA PHE A 5 -7.25 40.51 -15.29
C PHE A 5 -6.18 39.45 -15.60
N VAL A 6 -5.65 39.42 -16.83
CA VAL A 6 -4.51 38.56 -17.20
C VAL A 6 -3.27 38.95 -16.41
N GLY A 7 -3.01 40.26 -16.27
CA GLY A 7 -1.95 40.79 -15.42
C GLY A 7 -2.11 40.39 -13.95
N ALA A 8 -3.34 40.38 -13.42
CA ALA A 8 -3.62 39.95 -12.05
C ALA A 8 -3.45 38.44 -11.86
N ILE A 9 -3.84 37.60 -12.83
CA ILE A 9 -3.57 36.15 -12.80
C ILE A 9 -2.07 35.89 -12.86
N VAL A 10 -1.37 36.54 -13.80
CA VAL A 10 0.09 36.40 -13.94
C VAL A 10 0.81 36.91 -12.68
N ALA A 11 0.40 38.05 -12.11
CA ALA A 11 0.96 38.57 -10.87
C ALA A 11 0.65 37.69 -9.65
N SER A 12 -0.56 37.11 -9.57
CA SER A 12 -0.93 36.16 -8.51
C SER A 12 -0.13 34.87 -8.62
N VAL A 13 0.07 34.38 -9.84
CA VAL A 13 0.92 33.22 -10.13
C VAL A 13 2.38 33.54 -9.81
N ILE A 14 2.92 34.69 -10.21
CA ILE A 14 4.29 35.12 -9.86
C ILE A 14 4.47 35.30 -8.34
N ALA A 15 3.48 35.86 -7.64
CA ALA A 15 3.51 35.98 -6.18
C ALA A 15 3.50 34.61 -5.49
N VAL A 16 2.71 33.65 -5.99
CA VAL A 16 2.72 32.26 -5.53
C VAL A 16 4.06 31.58 -5.86
N LEU A 17 4.64 31.84 -7.04
CA LEU A 17 5.96 31.32 -7.46
C LEU A 17 7.10 31.84 -6.59
N GLY A 18 7.02 33.10 -6.13
CA GLY A 18 8.01 33.72 -5.25
C GLY A 18 8.10 33.07 -3.86
N VAL A 19 7.01 32.43 -3.39
CA VAL A 19 6.96 31.73 -2.10
C VAL A 19 7.62 30.35 -2.17
N PHE A 20 7.70 29.72 -3.34
CA PHE A 20 8.19 28.33 -3.53
C PHE A 20 9.44 28.25 -4.43
N LYS A 21 10.47 29.02 -4.08
CA LYS A 21 11.74 29.15 -4.83
C LYS A 21 12.41 27.83 -5.31
N PRO A 22 12.43 26.70 -4.57
CA PRO A 22 13.15 25.51 -5.04
C PRO A 22 12.51 24.76 -6.23
N ALA A 23 11.33 25.18 -6.73
CA ALA A 23 10.59 24.47 -7.79
C ALA A 23 10.17 25.35 -9.00
N ALA A 24 10.75 26.54 -9.18
CA ALA A 24 10.29 27.54 -10.17
C ALA A 24 10.22 27.02 -11.63
N TRP A 25 11.11 26.11 -12.03
CA TRP A 25 11.16 25.54 -13.38
C TRP A 25 10.00 24.55 -13.66
N ILE A 26 9.51 23.85 -12.64
CA ILE A 26 8.37 22.91 -12.73
C ILE A 26 7.07 23.67 -13.01
N TRP A 27 6.94 24.81 -12.37
CA TRP A 27 5.81 25.71 -12.59
C TRP A 27 5.85 26.39 -13.96
N ALA A 28 7.05 26.76 -14.43
CA ALA A 28 7.23 27.25 -15.79
C ALA A 28 6.83 26.19 -16.83
N LEU A 29 7.18 24.91 -16.62
CA LEU A 29 6.75 23.80 -17.48
C LEU A 29 5.24 23.54 -17.40
N SER A 30 4.63 23.64 -16.22
CA SER A 30 3.18 23.47 -16.06
C SER A 30 2.40 24.61 -16.74
N LEU A 31 2.90 25.85 -16.64
CA LEU A 31 2.35 27.02 -17.34
C LEU A 31 2.55 26.92 -18.86
N LEU A 32 3.70 26.44 -19.31
CA LEU A 32 3.97 26.15 -20.72
C LEU A 32 3.02 25.06 -21.23
N TRP A 33 2.79 23.99 -20.46
CA TRP A 33 1.86 22.92 -20.80
C TRP A 33 0.41 23.42 -20.87
N ILE A 34 0.01 24.24 -19.90
CA ILE A 34 -1.29 24.94 -19.87
C ILE A 34 -1.47 25.82 -21.12
N PHE A 35 -0.44 26.60 -21.48
CA PHE A 35 -0.43 27.49 -22.63
C PHE A 35 -0.50 26.70 -23.95
N LEU A 36 0.34 25.66 -24.09
CA LEU A 36 0.36 24.78 -25.25
C LEU A 36 -0.94 23.99 -25.40
N PHE A 37 -1.51 23.47 -24.32
CA PHE A 37 -2.79 22.76 -24.33
C PHE A 37 -3.95 23.68 -24.68
N GLY A 38 -3.93 24.93 -24.19
CA GLY A 38 -4.91 25.96 -24.54
C GLY A 38 -4.86 26.36 -26.01
N ILE A 39 -3.67 26.39 -26.62
CA ILE A 39 -3.46 26.72 -28.03
C ILE A 39 -3.78 25.54 -28.96
N LEU A 40 -3.36 24.32 -28.60
CA LEU A 40 -3.43 23.15 -29.49
C LEU A 40 -4.81 22.47 -29.54
N ASN A 41 -5.66 22.63 -28.52
CA ASN A 41 -6.97 21.96 -28.46
C ASN A 41 -8.17 22.80 -28.90
N TYR A 42 -7.98 24.06 -29.30
CA TYR A 42 -9.12 24.97 -29.50
C TYR A 42 -9.61 25.12 -30.94
N ASP A 43 -8.89 24.56 -31.92
CA ASP A 43 -9.21 24.76 -33.34
C ASP A 43 -10.19 23.72 -33.93
N HIS A 44 -10.65 22.75 -33.13
CA HIS A 44 -11.58 21.71 -33.58
C HIS A 44 -12.99 21.85 -33.03
N ARG A 45 -13.97 21.99 -33.94
CA ARG A 45 -15.43 22.05 -33.64
C ARG A 45 -15.90 20.91 -32.73
N ARG A 46 -15.26 19.74 -32.80
CA ARG A 46 -15.55 18.55 -31.98
C ARG A 46 -15.17 18.75 -30.51
N ASP A 47 -14.07 19.45 -30.24
CA ASP A 47 -13.57 19.70 -28.89
C ASP A 47 -14.37 20.79 -28.19
N ARG A 48 -14.80 21.83 -28.91
CA ARG A 48 -15.72 22.87 -28.41
C ARG A 48 -17.04 22.26 -27.92
N VAL A 49 -17.64 21.34 -28.67
CA VAL A 49 -18.85 20.62 -28.27
C VAL A 49 -18.60 19.75 -27.02
N SER A 50 -17.46 19.07 -26.95
CA SER A 50 -17.08 18.27 -25.77
C SER A 50 -16.91 19.13 -24.51
N ILE A 51 -16.23 20.27 -24.63
CA ILE A 51 -16.00 21.24 -23.55
C ILE A 51 -17.34 21.85 -23.11
N LEU A 52 -18.18 22.31 -24.04
CA LEU A 52 -19.52 22.83 -23.74
C LEU A 52 -20.37 21.78 -23.01
N ASN A 53 -20.35 20.53 -23.46
CA ASN A 53 -21.04 19.43 -22.80
C ASN A 53 -20.49 19.18 -21.37
N GLY A 54 -19.18 19.30 -21.16
CA GLY A 54 -18.56 19.21 -19.83
C GLY A 54 -18.92 20.37 -18.90
N LEU A 55 -18.94 21.61 -19.42
CA LEU A 55 -19.30 22.82 -18.67
C LEU A 55 -20.78 22.87 -18.28
N LYS A 56 -21.65 22.49 -19.22
CA LYS A 56 -23.11 22.47 -19.05
C LYS A 56 -23.60 21.30 -18.20
N ARG A 57 -22.79 20.23 -18.08
CA ARG A 57 -23.12 19.11 -17.19
C ARG A 57 -23.26 19.62 -15.75
N ARG A 58 -24.50 19.62 -15.27
CA ARG A 58 -24.84 19.69 -13.83
C ARG A 58 -24.12 18.59 -13.04
N ASP A 59 -23.79 17.52 -13.74
CA ASP A 59 -23.34 16.27 -13.22
C ASP A 59 -21.81 16.22 -13.11
N ASN A 60 -21.09 17.33 -12.96
CA ASN A 60 -19.63 17.27 -12.75
C ASN A 60 -19.24 16.48 -11.48
N ALA A 61 -20.15 16.36 -10.52
CA ALA A 61 -20.06 15.39 -9.43
C ALA A 61 -19.96 13.92 -9.91
N LEU A 62 -20.38 13.60 -11.14
CA LEU A 62 -20.19 12.30 -11.81
C LEU A 62 -18.73 11.96 -12.06
N ALA A 63 -17.80 12.92 -12.26
CA ALA A 63 -16.40 12.54 -12.47
C ALA A 63 -15.80 11.92 -11.22
N TYR A 64 -15.93 12.61 -10.06
CA TYR A 64 -15.53 12.06 -8.76
C TYR A 64 -16.33 10.81 -8.42
N THR A 65 -17.66 10.84 -8.51
CA THR A 65 -18.46 9.66 -8.16
C THR A 65 -18.21 8.48 -9.11
N ARG A 66 -17.93 8.68 -10.40
CA ARG A 66 -17.54 7.60 -11.32
C ARG A 66 -16.17 7.04 -11.01
N LEU A 67 -15.20 7.88 -10.66
CA LEU A 67 -13.85 7.44 -10.33
C LEU A 67 -13.84 6.71 -8.98
N VAL A 68 -14.57 7.24 -8.00
CA VAL A 68 -14.89 6.57 -6.74
C VAL A 68 -15.66 5.27 -7.01
N ASP A 69 -16.66 5.25 -7.87
CA ASP A 69 -17.43 4.05 -8.22
C ASP A 69 -16.56 2.98 -8.90
N TRP A 70 -15.66 3.39 -9.78
CA TRP A 70 -14.72 2.52 -10.44
C TRP A 70 -13.75 1.90 -9.43
N MET A 71 -13.19 2.72 -8.54
CA MET A 71 -12.32 2.25 -7.45
C MET A 71 -13.08 1.34 -6.49
N LEU A 72 -14.28 1.73 -6.04
CA LEU A 72 -15.16 0.93 -5.19
C LEU A 72 -15.56 -0.38 -5.88
N GLY A 73 -15.72 -0.37 -7.22
CA GLY A 73 -15.98 -1.57 -8.01
C GLY A 73 -14.78 -2.51 -8.09
N GLY A 74 -13.56 -1.96 -8.20
CA GLY A 74 -12.31 -2.71 -8.06
C GLY A 74 -12.18 -3.34 -6.67
N LEU A 75 -12.36 -2.53 -5.62
CA LEU A 75 -12.35 -2.99 -4.23
C LEU A 75 -13.44 -4.03 -3.96
N ARG A 76 -14.66 -3.82 -4.44
CA ARG A 76 -15.75 -4.81 -4.31
C ARG A 76 -15.34 -6.15 -4.92
N ARG A 77 -14.72 -6.16 -6.10
CA ARG A 77 -14.24 -7.42 -6.71
C ARG A 77 -13.16 -8.09 -5.86
N MET A 78 -12.20 -7.31 -5.36
CA MET A 78 -11.13 -7.82 -4.50
C MET A 78 -11.66 -8.33 -3.14
N LEU A 79 -12.70 -7.70 -2.62
CA LEU A 79 -13.28 -7.96 -1.30
C LEU A 79 -14.53 -8.87 -1.36
N SER A 80 -14.84 -9.46 -2.52
CA SER A 80 -15.97 -10.38 -2.67
C SER A 80 -15.49 -11.82 -2.54
N PRO A 81 -15.55 -12.41 -1.33
CA PRO A 81 -15.25 -13.82 -1.18
C PRO A 81 -16.29 -14.66 -1.94
N THR A 82 -15.90 -15.88 -2.28
CA THR A 82 -16.84 -16.86 -2.83
C THR A 82 -17.96 -17.16 -1.82
N VAL A 83 -19.16 -17.47 -2.33
CA VAL A 83 -20.30 -17.81 -1.49
C VAL A 83 -20.33 -19.32 -1.26
N ALA A 84 -20.48 -19.75 -0.02
CA ALA A 84 -20.50 -21.16 0.36
C ALA A 84 -21.68 -21.93 -0.23
N VAL A 85 -22.82 -21.26 -0.45
CA VAL A 85 -24.01 -21.84 -1.11
C VAL A 85 -23.73 -22.15 -2.58
N ASP A 86 -23.09 -21.22 -3.30
CA ASP A 86 -22.82 -21.37 -4.74
C ASP A 86 -21.66 -22.34 -5.00
N SER A 87 -20.76 -22.50 -4.03
CA SER A 87 -19.64 -23.44 -4.06
C SER A 87 -19.67 -24.36 -2.84
N PRO A 88 -20.55 -25.37 -2.81
CA PRO A 88 -20.69 -26.27 -1.68
C PRO A 88 -19.42 -27.12 -1.47
N MET A 89 -19.29 -27.68 -0.26
CA MET A 89 -18.14 -28.52 0.07
C MET A 89 -18.07 -29.74 -0.87
N PRO A 90 -16.91 -30.01 -1.50
CA PRO A 90 -16.75 -31.18 -2.37
C PRO A 90 -17.06 -32.47 -1.62
N THR A 91 -17.83 -33.36 -2.24
CA THR A 91 -18.21 -34.65 -1.61
C THR A 91 -17.05 -35.65 -1.62
N LYS A 92 -16.18 -35.57 -2.63
CA LYS A 92 -15.00 -36.42 -2.85
C LYS A 92 -13.72 -35.58 -3.00
N GLY A 93 -12.57 -36.22 -2.80
CA GLY A 93 -11.26 -35.58 -2.91
C GLY A 93 -10.84 -34.85 -1.63
N TRP A 94 -9.87 -35.41 -0.90
CA TRP A 94 -9.40 -34.83 0.35
C TRP A 94 -8.75 -33.45 0.13
N PHE A 95 -7.97 -33.29 -0.94
CA PHE A 95 -7.38 -32.01 -1.34
C PHE A 95 -8.44 -30.95 -1.66
N SER A 96 -9.51 -31.32 -2.35
CA SER A 96 -10.60 -30.39 -2.69
C SER A 96 -11.38 -29.97 -1.44
N LYS A 97 -11.62 -30.89 -0.51
CA LYS A 97 -12.21 -30.57 0.80
C LYS A 97 -11.31 -29.66 1.62
N LEU A 98 -10.01 -29.96 1.65
CA LEU A 98 -9.01 -29.14 2.33
C LEU A 98 -9.02 -27.72 1.76
N GLY A 99 -8.89 -27.55 0.44
CA GLY A 99 -8.99 -26.24 -0.22
C GLY A 99 -10.32 -25.53 0.02
N TRP A 100 -11.42 -26.27 0.20
CA TRP A 100 -12.71 -25.67 0.59
C TRP A 100 -12.66 -25.03 1.98
N PHE A 101 -12.10 -25.72 2.97
CA PHE A 101 -12.00 -25.23 4.35
C PHE A 101 -11.01 -24.09 4.53
N LEU A 102 -9.99 -24.02 3.68
CA LEU A 102 -8.92 -23.04 3.84
C LEU A 102 -9.17 -21.75 3.05
N THR A 103 -10.10 -21.79 2.09
CA THR A 103 -10.56 -20.58 1.40
C THR A 103 -11.74 -19.99 2.16
N PRO A 104 -11.62 -18.79 2.74
CA PRO A 104 -12.73 -18.12 3.42
C PRO A 104 -13.87 -17.86 2.44
N ARG A 105 -15.10 -18.07 2.90
CA ARG A 105 -16.31 -17.92 2.09
C ARG A 105 -17.34 -17.11 2.84
N ALA A 106 -18.11 -16.29 2.11
CA ALA A 106 -19.34 -15.73 2.64
C ALA A 106 -20.35 -16.87 2.86
N ARG A 107 -21.15 -16.79 3.92
CA ARG A 107 -22.12 -17.84 4.25
C ARG A 107 -23.16 -18.01 3.14
N ASP A 108 -23.70 -16.89 2.67
CA ASP A 108 -24.76 -16.82 1.65
C ASP A 108 -24.69 -15.46 0.91
N PRO A 109 -25.48 -15.25 -0.16
CA PRO A 109 -25.44 -13.99 -0.93
C PRO A 109 -25.84 -12.74 -0.12
N ASN A 110 -26.64 -12.89 0.94
CA ASN A 110 -27.02 -11.76 1.79
C ASN A 110 -25.88 -11.40 2.75
N ASP A 111 -25.19 -12.40 3.28
CA ASP A 111 -23.95 -12.21 4.05
C ASP A 111 -22.89 -11.50 3.21
N LEU A 112 -22.70 -11.89 1.95
CA LEU A 112 -21.80 -11.18 1.02
C LEU A 112 -22.16 -9.69 0.89
N LYS A 113 -23.44 -9.35 0.71
CA LYS A 113 -23.90 -7.95 0.67
C LYS A 113 -23.62 -7.21 1.97
N ARG A 114 -23.83 -7.85 3.13
CA ARG A 114 -23.50 -7.27 4.44
C ARG A 114 -22.00 -7.02 4.60
N LEU A 115 -21.16 -7.97 4.16
CA LEU A 115 -19.70 -7.84 4.19
C LEU A 115 -19.21 -6.73 3.25
N GLN A 116 -19.80 -6.58 2.07
CA GLN A 116 -19.49 -5.47 1.15
C GLN A 116 -19.92 -4.10 1.70
N ALA A 117 -21.03 -4.05 2.43
CA ALA A 117 -21.54 -2.83 3.07
C ALA A 117 -20.69 -2.41 4.26
N ASN A 118 -20.16 -3.36 5.04
CA ASN A 118 -19.26 -3.07 6.16
C ASN A 118 -17.82 -2.83 5.66
N THR A 119 -17.27 -1.64 5.93
CA THR A 119 -15.89 -1.29 5.54
C THR A 119 -14.84 -1.93 6.44
N LEU A 120 -15.23 -2.39 7.63
CA LEU A 120 -14.41 -3.13 8.57
C LEU A 120 -14.88 -4.58 8.63
N SER A 121 -14.95 -5.24 7.47
CA SER A 121 -15.34 -6.65 7.36
C SER A 121 -14.13 -7.58 7.25
N TRP A 122 -14.31 -8.86 7.57
CA TRP A 122 -13.22 -9.83 7.50
C TRP A 122 -12.60 -9.98 6.10
N PRO A 123 -13.29 -9.79 4.96
CA PRO A 123 -12.63 -9.79 3.65
C PRO A 123 -11.61 -8.66 3.49
N VAL A 124 -11.82 -7.51 4.16
CA VAL A 124 -10.85 -6.41 4.18
C VAL A 124 -9.62 -6.82 4.98
N MET A 125 -9.81 -7.50 6.11
CA MET A 125 -8.71 -8.05 6.90
C MET A 125 -7.93 -9.12 6.10
N ASP A 126 -8.63 -9.99 5.39
CA ASP A 126 -8.02 -11.01 4.52
C ASP A 126 -7.15 -10.38 3.43
N ALA A 127 -7.64 -9.33 2.79
CA ALA A 127 -6.90 -8.57 1.79
C ALA A 127 -5.68 -7.85 2.41
N ALA A 128 -5.86 -7.21 3.57
CA ALA A 128 -4.79 -6.52 4.29
C ALA A 128 -3.67 -7.50 4.68
N LEU A 129 -4.01 -8.66 5.23
CA LEU A 129 -3.02 -9.68 5.62
C LEU A 129 -2.20 -10.17 4.42
N LYS A 130 -2.83 -10.40 3.27
CA LYS A 130 -2.12 -10.80 2.04
C LYS A 130 -1.16 -9.72 1.58
N ILE A 131 -1.64 -8.48 1.51
CA ILE A 131 -0.83 -7.33 1.07
C ILE A 131 0.34 -7.10 2.03
N ALA A 132 0.10 -7.20 3.34
CA ALA A 132 1.08 -6.97 4.40
C ALA A 132 2.27 -7.92 4.38
N VAL A 133 2.09 -9.14 3.86
CA VAL A 133 3.20 -10.09 3.66
C VAL A 133 3.98 -9.77 2.38
N ILE A 134 3.30 -9.31 1.33
CA ILE A 134 3.89 -9.14 -0.01
C ILE A 134 4.76 -7.89 -0.08
N TYR A 135 4.27 -6.74 0.38
CA TYR A 135 4.99 -5.48 0.12
C TYR A 135 6.32 -5.36 0.87
N PRO A 136 6.52 -5.83 2.13
CA PRO A 136 7.82 -5.68 2.79
C PRO A 136 8.91 -6.45 2.06
N LEU A 137 8.59 -7.68 1.63
CA LEU A 137 9.48 -8.49 0.81
C LEU A 137 9.78 -7.80 -0.52
N PHE A 138 8.74 -7.32 -1.21
CA PHE A 138 8.90 -6.62 -2.48
C PHE A 138 9.74 -5.35 -2.34
N LEU A 139 9.53 -4.55 -1.28
CA LEU A 139 10.28 -3.32 -1.02
C LEU A 139 11.74 -3.60 -0.65
N LEU A 140 11.99 -4.65 0.11
CA LEU A 140 13.33 -5.12 0.43
C LEU A 140 14.08 -5.54 -0.84
N LEU A 141 13.44 -6.35 -1.69
CA LEU A 141 13.99 -6.77 -2.99
C LEU A 141 14.19 -5.58 -3.94
N LEU A 142 13.25 -4.64 -3.96
CA LEU A 142 13.33 -3.44 -4.78
C LEU A 142 14.49 -2.54 -4.35
N GLN A 143 14.63 -2.28 -3.05
CA GLN A 143 15.76 -1.52 -2.50
C GLN A 143 17.07 -2.19 -2.90
N TRP A 144 17.19 -3.51 -2.68
CA TRP A 144 18.38 -4.27 -3.02
C TRP A 144 18.68 -4.21 -4.53
N GLY A 145 17.70 -4.47 -5.40
CA GLY A 145 18.01 -4.54 -6.83
C GLY A 145 18.27 -3.18 -7.46
N VAL A 146 17.70 -2.09 -6.93
CA VAL A 146 17.99 -0.71 -7.36
C VAL A 146 19.37 -0.28 -6.87
N THR A 147 19.65 -0.42 -5.58
CA THR A 147 20.89 0.11 -4.97
C THR A 147 22.08 -0.82 -5.15
N GLY A 148 21.86 -2.13 -5.10
CA GLY A 148 22.91 -3.14 -4.97
C GLY A 148 23.60 -3.19 -3.62
N ALA A 149 23.14 -2.40 -2.65
CA ALA A 149 23.70 -2.36 -1.31
C ALA A 149 23.10 -3.45 -0.42
N ASP A 150 23.74 -3.67 0.72
CA ASP A 150 23.18 -4.50 1.78
C ASP A 150 21.80 -3.98 2.17
N THR A 151 20.84 -4.89 2.34
CA THR A 151 19.52 -4.56 2.88
C THR A 151 19.24 -5.39 4.12
N GLY A 152 18.67 -4.77 5.16
CA GLY A 152 18.47 -5.44 6.43
C GLY A 152 17.94 -4.53 7.54
N ILE A 153 18.16 -4.90 8.82
CA ILE A 153 17.76 -4.14 10.01
C ILE A 153 18.95 -4.13 10.98
N GLY A 154 19.47 -2.94 11.30
CA GLY A 154 20.64 -2.80 12.16
C GLY A 154 21.87 -3.44 11.53
N THR A 155 22.58 -4.25 12.31
CA THR A 155 23.77 -4.98 11.86
C THR A 155 23.44 -6.25 11.07
N VAL A 156 22.16 -6.59 10.93
CA VAL A 156 21.74 -7.80 10.21
C VAL A 156 21.54 -7.49 8.75
N ILE A 157 22.27 -8.20 7.89
CA ILE A 157 22.11 -8.19 6.45
C ILE A 157 21.15 -9.33 6.05
N VAL A 158 20.11 -8.99 5.29
CA VAL A 158 19.10 -9.92 4.74
C VAL A 158 19.41 -10.25 3.28
N LEU A 159 19.80 -9.26 2.49
CA LEU A 159 20.38 -9.45 1.16
C LEU A 159 21.74 -8.76 1.12
N ASP A 160 22.78 -9.53 0.81
CA ASP A 160 24.14 -9.04 0.64
C ASP A 160 24.26 -8.15 -0.60
N ALA A 161 25.17 -7.18 -0.51
CA ALA A 161 25.48 -6.28 -1.60
C ALA A 161 25.90 -7.07 -2.86
N GLU A 162 25.29 -6.72 -3.98
CA GLU A 162 25.54 -7.37 -5.26
C GLU A 162 25.87 -6.31 -6.30
N GLY A 163 27.14 -6.22 -6.72
CA GLY A 163 27.58 -5.25 -7.71
C GLY A 163 27.07 -5.53 -9.12
N ARG A 164 26.70 -6.78 -9.44
CA ARG A 164 26.31 -7.21 -10.78
C ARG A 164 24.84 -6.84 -11.08
N SER A 165 24.65 -5.71 -11.75
CA SER A 165 23.33 -5.20 -12.13
C SER A 165 22.45 -6.19 -12.91
N TRP A 166 23.03 -7.08 -13.71
CA TRP A 166 22.29 -8.09 -14.47
C TRP A 166 21.66 -9.17 -13.58
N LEU A 167 22.32 -9.58 -12.48
CA LEU A 167 21.75 -10.52 -11.50
C LEU A 167 20.59 -9.85 -10.75
N ARG A 168 20.78 -8.60 -10.36
CA ARG A 168 19.73 -7.79 -9.72
C ARG A 168 18.51 -7.62 -10.64
N ALA A 169 18.75 -7.32 -11.92
CA ALA A 169 17.70 -7.21 -12.93
C ALA A 169 17.01 -8.57 -13.17
N ALA A 170 17.77 -9.67 -13.22
CA ALA A 170 17.22 -11.02 -13.36
C ALA A 170 16.33 -11.44 -12.18
N ALA A 171 16.54 -10.88 -10.99
CA ALA A 171 15.66 -11.11 -9.84
C ALA A 171 14.38 -10.26 -9.88
N ILE A 172 14.47 -8.97 -10.24
CA ILE A 172 13.32 -8.03 -10.20
C ILE A 172 12.42 -8.13 -11.43
N VAL A 173 13.02 -8.14 -12.63
CA VAL A 173 12.29 -8.01 -13.90
C VAL A 173 11.24 -9.11 -14.09
N PRO A 174 11.50 -10.39 -13.77
CA PRO A 174 10.50 -11.44 -13.90
C PRO A 174 9.30 -11.21 -12.98
N VAL A 175 9.53 -10.79 -11.73
CA VAL A 175 8.45 -10.48 -10.79
C VAL A 175 7.59 -9.32 -11.31
N ALA A 176 8.22 -8.24 -11.78
CA ALA A 176 7.52 -7.10 -12.36
C ALA A 176 6.73 -7.49 -13.64
N ALA A 177 7.36 -8.27 -14.53
CA ALA A 177 6.73 -8.77 -15.75
C ALA A 177 5.53 -9.66 -15.44
N TYR A 178 5.62 -10.53 -14.44
CA TYR A 178 4.51 -11.35 -13.97
C TYR A 178 3.35 -10.51 -13.45
N LEU A 179 3.61 -9.53 -12.57
CA LEU A 179 2.57 -8.65 -12.03
C LEU A 179 1.86 -7.87 -13.14
N ILE A 180 2.62 -7.33 -14.11
CA ILE A 180 2.06 -6.63 -15.27
C ILE A 180 1.23 -7.60 -16.13
N ALA A 181 1.79 -8.75 -16.46
CA ALA A 181 1.11 -9.74 -17.31
C ALA A 181 -0.17 -10.24 -16.64
N ARG A 182 -0.15 -10.56 -15.33
CA ARG A 182 -1.33 -10.99 -14.58
C ARG A 182 -2.39 -9.90 -14.53
N LYS A 183 -2.00 -8.63 -14.40
CA LYS A 183 -2.94 -7.51 -14.47
C LYS A 183 -3.59 -7.41 -15.85
N LEU A 184 -2.79 -7.54 -16.91
CA LEU A 184 -3.29 -7.57 -18.29
C LEU A 184 -4.22 -8.77 -18.51
N ALA A 185 -3.90 -9.94 -17.94
CA ALA A 185 -4.73 -11.15 -18.02
C ALA A 185 -6.06 -10.95 -17.32
N SER A 186 -6.06 -10.36 -16.13
CA SER A 186 -7.31 -10.05 -15.41
C SER A 186 -8.21 -9.07 -16.16
N SER A 187 -7.66 -8.30 -17.10
CA SER A 187 -8.42 -7.38 -17.97
C SER A 187 -8.82 -8.00 -19.32
N ASN A 188 -8.23 -9.13 -19.69
CA ASN A 188 -8.43 -9.81 -20.96
C ASN A 188 -9.31 -11.05 -20.77
N GLN A 189 -10.38 -11.20 -21.55
CA GLN A 189 -11.28 -12.37 -21.45
C GLN A 189 -10.69 -13.66 -22.05
N SER A 190 -9.50 -13.58 -22.67
CA SER A 190 -8.85 -14.72 -23.32
C SER A 190 -8.25 -15.70 -22.30
N ARG A 191 -8.82 -16.91 -22.22
CA ARG A 191 -8.28 -18.05 -21.45
C ARG A 191 -6.84 -18.41 -21.83
N VAL A 192 -6.45 -18.19 -23.09
CA VAL A 192 -5.08 -18.46 -23.56
C VAL A 192 -4.09 -17.53 -22.85
N PHE A 193 -4.46 -16.26 -22.67
CA PHE A 193 -3.61 -15.27 -22.01
C PHE A 193 -3.53 -15.52 -20.50
N GLU A 194 -4.62 -15.96 -19.88
CA GLU A 194 -4.63 -16.41 -18.48
C GLU A 194 -3.67 -17.60 -18.27
N ASN A 195 -3.79 -18.65 -19.09
CA ASN A 195 -2.89 -19.81 -19.04
C ASN A 195 -1.43 -19.40 -19.30
N ALA A 196 -1.17 -18.49 -20.25
CA ALA A 196 0.18 -17.99 -20.52
C ALA A 196 0.77 -17.24 -19.32
N THR A 197 -0.04 -16.49 -18.57
CA THR A 197 0.41 -15.85 -17.33
C THR A 197 0.69 -16.83 -16.20
N ASP A 198 -0.06 -17.94 -16.13
CA ASP A 198 0.21 -19.00 -15.17
C ASP A 198 1.53 -19.72 -15.51
N TRP A 199 1.81 -19.95 -16.80
CA TRP A 199 3.12 -20.44 -17.26
C TRP A 199 4.26 -19.48 -16.96
N LEU A 200 4.04 -18.18 -17.18
CA LEU A 200 5.02 -17.16 -16.84
C LEU A 200 5.34 -17.19 -15.34
N TYR A 201 4.32 -17.35 -14.49
CA TYR A 201 4.49 -17.55 -13.05
C TYR A 201 5.39 -18.75 -12.72
N PHE A 202 5.18 -19.90 -13.37
CA PHE A 202 6.05 -21.06 -13.18
C PHE A 202 7.49 -20.77 -13.60
N MET A 203 7.69 -20.05 -14.72
CA MET A 203 9.02 -19.65 -15.18
C MET A 203 9.70 -18.64 -14.23
N VAL A 204 8.97 -17.65 -13.72
CA VAL A 204 9.47 -16.69 -12.73
C VAL A 204 9.86 -17.41 -11.44
N SER A 205 9.03 -18.33 -10.98
CA SER A 205 9.30 -19.12 -9.77
C SER A 205 10.51 -20.03 -9.95
N ALA A 206 10.64 -20.68 -11.11
CA ALA A 206 11.79 -21.52 -11.44
C ALA A 206 13.07 -20.70 -11.59
N LEU A 207 13.02 -19.51 -12.17
CA LEU A 207 14.16 -18.61 -12.30
C LEU A 207 14.55 -18.02 -10.94
N ALA A 208 13.60 -17.61 -10.11
CA ALA A 208 13.86 -17.16 -8.74
C ALA A 208 14.52 -18.26 -7.93
N LEU A 209 14.05 -19.51 -8.06
CA LEU A 209 14.68 -20.68 -7.45
C LEU A 209 16.08 -20.96 -8.03
N ALA A 210 16.29 -20.81 -9.33
CA ALA A 210 17.61 -20.99 -9.95
C ALA A 210 18.61 -19.92 -9.47
N VAL A 211 18.17 -18.65 -9.41
CA VAL A 211 18.97 -17.55 -8.82
C VAL A 211 19.22 -17.83 -7.34
N ALA A 212 18.21 -18.32 -6.59
CA ALA A 212 18.37 -18.78 -5.21
C ALA A 212 19.52 -19.76 -5.08
N VAL A 213 19.49 -20.83 -5.89
CA VAL A 213 20.44 -21.93 -5.87
C VAL A 213 21.84 -21.45 -6.24
N VAL A 214 21.94 -20.58 -7.26
CA VAL A 214 23.23 -20.01 -7.68
C VAL A 214 23.81 -19.09 -6.60
N VAL A 215 22.98 -18.30 -5.92
CA VAL A 215 23.42 -17.44 -4.81
C VAL A 215 23.70 -18.25 -3.53
N SER A 216 23.06 -19.41 -3.33
CA SER A 216 23.28 -20.27 -2.16
C SER A 216 24.45 -21.23 -2.24
N TYR A 217 25.15 -21.30 -3.37
CA TYR A 217 26.45 -21.97 -3.41
C TYR A 217 27.51 -21.31 -2.53
N THR A 218 27.25 -20.09 -2.00
CA THR A 218 28.15 -19.37 -1.09
C THR A 218 27.65 -19.24 0.36
N SER A 219 26.36 -19.46 0.64
CA SER A 219 25.83 -19.49 2.02
C SER A 219 24.53 -20.29 2.09
N ALA A 220 24.38 -21.12 3.13
CA ALA A 220 23.19 -21.95 3.35
C ALA A 220 21.90 -21.13 3.56
N ASP A 221 22.04 -19.85 3.89
CA ASP A 221 20.94 -18.94 4.23
C ASP A 221 20.29 -18.28 2.97
N ALA A 222 21.00 -18.16 1.85
CA ALA A 222 20.50 -17.49 0.64
C ALA A 222 19.46 -18.30 -0.16
N GLY A 223 19.50 -19.63 -0.08
CA GLY A 223 18.67 -20.52 -0.91
C GLY A 223 17.21 -20.53 -0.47
N VAL A 224 16.97 -20.20 0.80
CA VAL A 224 15.65 -20.24 1.40
C VAL A 224 14.96 -18.88 1.37
N LEU A 225 15.72 -17.78 1.36
CA LEU A 225 15.18 -16.45 1.12
C LEU A 225 14.52 -16.36 -0.26
N ALA A 226 15.17 -16.91 -1.29
CA ALA A 226 14.62 -16.91 -2.63
C ALA A 226 13.50 -17.97 -2.85
N LEU A 227 13.41 -19.01 -2.00
CA LEU A 227 12.19 -19.81 -1.87
C LEU A 227 11.04 -18.99 -1.25
N ALA A 228 11.30 -18.17 -0.23
CA ALA A 228 10.31 -17.27 0.36
C ALA A 228 9.83 -16.21 -0.64
N PHE A 229 10.70 -15.70 -1.53
CA PHE A 229 10.32 -14.81 -2.63
C PHE A 229 9.49 -15.52 -3.72
N ALA A 230 9.90 -16.73 -4.14
CA ALA A 230 9.14 -17.53 -5.09
C ALA A 230 7.75 -17.86 -4.55
N LEU A 231 7.65 -18.19 -3.25
CA LEU A 231 6.39 -18.45 -2.55
C LEU A 231 5.56 -17.19 -2.31
N ALA A 232 6.15 -16.06 -1.91
CA ALA A 232 5.40 -14.80 -1.77
C ALA A 232 4.78 -14.36 -3.11
N GLY A 233 5.48 -14.57 -4.22
CA GLY A 233 4.95 -14.40 -5.58
C GLY A 233 3.83 -15.38 -5.93
N ALA A 234 3.95 -16.63 -5.49
CA ALA A 234 2.93 -17.69 -5.61
C ALA A 234 1.63 -17.39 -4.88
N LEU A 235 1.75 -16.78 -3.71
CA LEU A 235 0.69 -16.76 -2.69
C LEU A 235 -0.13 -15.47 -2.75
N ALA A 236 0.22 -14.54 -3.64
CA ALA A 236 -0.50 -13.31 -3.89
C ALA A 236 -1.91 -13.48 -4.48
N PHE A 237 -2.31 -14.69 -4.92
CA PHE A 237 -3.51 -14.85 -5.75
C PHE A 237 -4.56 -15.90 -5.33
N GLU A 238 -4.39 -16.72 -4.27
CA GLU A 238 -5.43 -17.72 -3.89
C GLU A 238 -5.73 -17.87 -2.39
N GLY A 239 -6.74 -17.15 -1.88
CA GLY A 239 -7.42 -17.43 -0.59
C GLY A 239 -6.60 -17.22 0.70
N ALA A 240 -7.25 -17.29 1.87
CA ALA A 240 -6.57 -17.21 3.17
C ALA A 240 -5.67 -18.41 3.45
N PHE A 241 -5.89 -19.54 2.75
CA PHE A 241 -4.95 -20.66 2.78
C PHE A 241 -3.58 -20.24 2.30
N ALA A 242 -3.49 -19.55 1.15
CA ALA A 242 -2.21 -19.13 0.64
C ALA A 242 -1.54 -18.14 1.58
N ALA A 243 -2.29 -17.23 2.20
CA ALA A 243 -1.74 -16.32 3.22
C ALA A 243 -1.25 -17.08 4.46
N ALA A 244 -2.07 -17.99 5.02
CA ALA A 244 -1.71 -18.76 6.20
C ALA A 244 -0.63 -19.81 5.93
N LEU A 245 -0.56 -20.36 4.71
CA LEU A 245 0.48 -21.28 4.24
C LEU A 245 1.77 -20.51 3.92
N ALA A 246 1.69 -19.34 3.30
CA ALA A 246 2.82 -18.42 3.13
C ALA A 246 3.40 -18.08 4.48
N PHE A 247 2.53 -17.74 5.42
CA PHE A 247 2.90 -17.40 6.78
C PHE A 247 3.43 -18.62 7.54
N ALA A 248 2.83 -19.80 7.37
CA ALA A 248 3.29 -21.06 7.95
C ALA A 248 4.65 -21.48 7.42
N LEU A 249 4.88 -21.34 6.11
CA LEU A 249 6.12 -21.67 5.44
C LEU A 249 7.19 -20.63 5.74
N ALA A 250 6.84 -19.35 5.78
CA ALA A 250 7.72 -18.28 6.24
C ALA A 250 8.09 -18.44 7.71
N LEU A 251 7.17 -18.88 8.56
CA LEU A 251 7.41 -19.20 9.96
C LEU A 251 8.25 -20.47 10.11
N ALA A 252 7.89 -21.55 9.40
CA ALA A 252 8.69 -22.77 9.37
C ALA A 252 10.11 -22.47 8.86
N PHE A 253 10.25 -21.60 7.84
CA PHE A 253 11.52 -21.07 7.35
C PHE A 253 12.26 -20.27 8.41
N ALA A 254 11.62 -19.28 9.02
CA ALA A 254 12.23 -18.43 10.04
C ALA A 254 12.67 -19.26 11.25
N LEU A 255 11.94 -20.32 11.61
CA LEU A 255 12.30 -21.29 12.64
C LEU A 255 13.44 -22.23 12.21
N THR A 256 13.39 -22.73 10.97
CA THR A 256 14.41 -23.59 10.34
C THR A 256 15.75 -22.87 10.29
N VAL A 257 15.72 -21.61 9.87
CA VAL A 257 16.89 -20.74 9.80
C VAL A 257 17.28 -20.25 11.18
N ALA A 258 16.36 -19.91 12.10
CA ALA A 258 16.73 -19.55 13.48
C ALA A 258 17.42 -20.66 14.28
N PHE A 259 17.01 -21.92 14.13
CA PHE A 259 17.36 -22.99 15.08
C PHE A 259 18.04 -24.20 14.41
N ALA A 260 19.25 -23.99 13.87
CA ALA A 260 20.08 -25.01 13.21
C ALA A 260 20.66 -26.11 14.14
N GLY A 261 19.90 -26.59 15.14
CA GLY A 261 20.25 -27.72 16.00
C GLY A 261 19.38 -28.96 15.68
N ALA A 262 20.03 -30.08 15.34
CA ALA A 262 19.53 -31.22 14.58
C ALA A 262 18.31 -32.02 15.11
N LEU A 263 17.70 -31.67 16.25
CA LEU A 263 16.55 -32.41 16.80
C LEU A 263 15.36 -31.54 17.24
N ALA A 264 15.57 -30.27 17.58
CA ALA A 264 14.48 -29.31 17.82
C ALA A 264 13.88 -28.74 16.52
N PHE A 265 14.64 -28.87 15.42
CA PHE A 265 14.39 -28.39 14.06
C PHE A 265 13.06 -28.87 13.44
N VAL A 266 12.80 -30.17 13.52
CA VAL A 266 11.56 -30.75 12.96
C VAL A 266 10.37 -30.40 13.86
N GLY A 267 10.57 -30.37 15.18
CA GLY A 267 9.49 -30.12 16.14
C GLY A 267 8.89 -28.72 16.02
N ALA A 268 9.71 -27.67 16.05
CA ALA A 268 9.22 -26.29 16.03
C ALA A 268 8.62 -25.90 14.67
N GLY A 269 9.28 -26.26 13.56
CA GLY A 269 8.79 -25.99 12.21
C GLY A 269 7.49 -26.73 11.91
N VAL A 270 7.39 -28.02 12.27
CA VAL A 270 6.16 -28.82 12.11
C VAL A 270 5.06 -28.29 13.02
N PHE A 271 5.38 -27.89 14.25
CA PHE A 271 4.40 -27.31 15.18
C PHE A 271 3.83 -25.99 14.65
N ALA A 272 4.70 -25.08 14.21
CA ALA A 272 4.29 -23.81 13.61
C ALA A 272 3.44 -24.01 12.35
N PHE A 273 3.84 -24.94 11.49
CA PHE A 273 3.08 -25.29 10.30
C PHE A 273 1.71 -25.86 10.64
N ALA A 274 1.66 -26.85 11.55
CA ALA A 274 0.41 -27.46 12.01
C ALA A 274 -0.51 -26.43 12.68
N PHE A 275 0.06 -25.52 13.46
CA PHE A 275 -0.67 -24.44 14.12
C PHE A 275 -1.27 -23.47 13.10
N ALA A 276 -0.47 -22.97 12.15
CA ALA A 276 -0.94 -22.08 11.11
C ALA A 276 -2.03 -22.74 10.24
N VAL A 277 -1.88 -24.02 9.89
CA VAL A 277 -2.91 -24.80 9.18
C VAL A 277 -4.17 -24.95 10.02
N ALA A 278 -4.05 -25.22 11.32
CA ALA A 278 -5.20 -25.33 12.22
C ALA A 278 -5.97 -24.01 12.32
N PHE A 279 -5.27 -22.88 12.47
CA PHE A 279 -5.93 -21.57 12.50
C PHE A 279 -6.53 -21.18 11.14
N ALA A 280 -5.88 -21.53 10.02
CA ALA A 280 -6.46 -21.35 8.69
C ALA A 280 -7.77 -22.13 8.54
N PHE A 281 -7.79 -23.38 9.02
CA PHE A 281 -8.98 -24.24 9.02
C PHE A 281 -10.11 -23.65 9.88
N VAL A 282 -9.80 -23.25 11.11
CA VAL A 282 -10.76 -22.57 12.01
C VAL A 282 -11.28 -21.28 11.38
N THR A 283 -10.43 -20.57 10.63
CA THR A 283 -10.80 -19.33 9.96
C THR A 283 -11.77 -19.55 8.82
N GLY A 284 -11.42 -20.40 7.85
CA GLY A 284 -12.33 -20.63 6.72
C GLY A 284 -13.63 -21.32 7.14
N TYR A 285 -13.59 -22.24 8.10
CA TYR A 285 -14.80 -22.81 8.69
C TYR A 285 -15.67 -21.76 9.38
N GLY A 286 -15.08 -20.90 10.20
CA GLY A 286 -15.81 -19.84 10.89
C GLY A 286 -16.43 -18.82 9.94
N CYS A 287 -15.73 -18.46 8.86
CA CYS A 287 -16.29 -17.62 7.79
C CYS A 287 -17.52 -18.28 7.14
N ALA A 288 -17.43 -19.55 6.77
CA ALA A 288 -18.55 -20.29 6.18
C ALA A 288 -19.77 -20.41 7.12
N LYS A 289 -19.56 -20.27 8.45
CA LYS A 289 -20.63 -20.24 9.46
C LYS A 289 -21.11 -18.83 9.82
N GLY A 290 -20.60 -17.78 9.17
CA GLY A 290 -20.96 -16.39 9.45
C GLY A 290 -20.30 -15.80 10.70
N ARG A 291 -19.23 -16.43 11.21
CA ARG A 291 -18.41 -15.97 12.35
C ARG A 291 -17.04 -15.43 11.92
N GLY A 292 -16.88 -15.06 10.65
CA GLY A 292 -15.59 -14.73 10.06
C GLY A 292 -14.79 -13.66 10.81
N GLY A 293 -15.44 -12.57 11.27
CA GLY A 293 -14.75 -11.52 12.02
C GLY A 293 -14.05 -12.04 13.27
N PHE A 294 -14.76 -12.81 14.10
CA PHE A 294 -14.19 -13.43 15.31
C PHE A 294 -13.06 -14.41 14.97
N SER A 295 -13.26 -15.21 13.92
CA SER A 295 -12.24 -16.15 13.47
C SER A 295 -10.93 -15.48 13.03
N TYR A 296 -11.00 -14.35 12.32
CA TYR A 296 -9.80 -13.58 11.97
C TYR A 296 -9.12 -12.94 13.17
N VAL A 297 -9.88 -12.49 14.17
CA VAL A 297 -9.30 -12.01 15.44
C VAL A 297 -8.53 -13.14 16.14
N LEU A 298 -9.12 -14.34 16.22
CA LEU A 298 -8.42 -15.51 16.76
C LEU A 298 -7.19 -15.89 15.95
N LEU A 299 -7.26 -15.85 14.62
CA LEU A 299 -6.11 -16.06 13.73
C LEU A 299 -4.99 -15.09 14.07
N ILE A 300 -5.26 -13.78 14.06
CA ILE A 300 -4.24 -12.75 14.28
C ILE A 300 -3.64 -12.85 15.68
N MET A 301 -4.49 -12.97 16.72
CA MET A 301 -4.02 -13.09 18.10
C MET A 301 -3.25 -14.39 18.32
N GLY A 302 -3.70 -15.50 17.72
CA GLY A 302 -3.03 -16.79 17.79
C GLY A 302 -1.69 -16.78 17.09
N LEU A 303 -1.60 -16.19 15.90
CA LEU A 303 -0.34 -16.02 15.18
C LEU A 303 0.58 -15.09 15.99
N TRP A 304 0.12 -13.92 16.42
CA TRP A 304 0.94 -12.96 17.16
C TRP A 304 1.46 -13.57 18.46
N GLY A 305 0.60 -14.21 19.25
CA GLY A 305 0.98 -14.89 20.48
C GLY A 305 1.98 -16.01 20.24
N SER A 306 1.80 -16.80 19.18
CA SER A 306 2.77 -17.83 18.80
C SER A 306 4.12 -17.26 18.41
N PHE A 307 4.17 -16.15 17.67
CA PHE A 307 5.42 -15.47 17.34
C PHE A 307 6.12 -14.92 18.57
N VAL A 308 5.38 -14.24 19.45
CA VAL A 308 5.92 -13.74 20.71
C VAL A 308 6.47 -14.90 21.54
N ALA A 309 5.73 -16.01 21.66
CA ALA A 309 6.17 -17.18 22.42
C ALA A 309 7.41 -17.85 21.80
N ILE A 310 7.45 -18.02 20.47
CA ILE A 310 8.61 -18.55 19.75
C ILE A 310 9.83 -17.67 19.99
N CYS A 311 9.70 -16.35 19.83
CA CYS A 311 10.81 -15.43 20.02
C CYS A 311 11.29 -15.37 21.47
N ALA A 312 10.37 -15.42 22.43
CA ALA A 312 10.67 -15.30 23.85
C ALA A 312 11.25 -16.58 24.47
N PHE A 313 10.74 -17.75 24.09
CA PHE A 313 11.02 -19.00 24.81
C PHE A 313 11.92 -19.98 24.06
N THR A 314 12.46 -19.61 22.89
CA THR A 314 13.37 -20.55 22.24
C THR A 314 14.72 -20.63 22.99
N THR A 315 15.08 -21.85 23.36
CA THR A 315 16.21 -22.18 24.23
C THR A 315 17.59 -22.01 23.59
N ASN A 316 17.66 -21.80 22.28
CA ASN A 316 18.91 -21.58 21.56
C ASN A 316 18.90 -20.15 21.02
N PRO A 317 19.75 -19.23 21.50
CA PRO A 317 19.78 -17.88 20.99
C PRO A 317 20.15 -17.94 19.52
N ALA A 318 19.16 -17.76 18.65
CA ALA A 318 19.40 -17.67 17.23
C ALA A 318 20.40 -16.52 16.99
N PRO A 319 21.38 -16.68 16.09
CA PRO A 319 22.19 -15.57 15.61
C PRO A 319 21.32 -14.33 15.34
N SER A 320 21.83 -13.14 15.63
CA SER A 320 21.10 -11.86 15.47
C SER A 320 20.38 -11.77 14.13
N GLU A 321 21.03 -12.27 13.07
CA GLU A 321 20.49 -12.32 11.71
C GLU A 321 19.12 -12.98 11.59
N ARG A 322 18.97 -14.10 12.29
CA ARG A 322 17.78 -14.94 12.24
C ARG A 322 16.61 -14.35 13.03
N ARG A 323 16.91 -13.64 14.12
CA ARG A 323 15.90 -12.93 14.94
C ARG A 323 15.22 -11.81 14.14
N VAL A 324 16.01 -11.09 13.35
CA VAL A 324 15.53 -10.05 12.44
C VAL A 324 14.66 -10.62 11.32
N LEU A 325 15.01 -11.78 10.75
CA LEU A 325 14.16 -12.43 9.74
C LEU A 325 12.79 -12.84 10.28
N VAL A 326 12.73 -13.42 11.48
CA VAL A 326 11.46 -13.75 12.17
C VAL A 326 10.61 -12.48 12.37
N PHE A 327 11.24 -11.38 12.76
CA PHE A 327 10.57 -10.09 12.89
C PHE A 327 10.07 -9.56 11.53
N ALA A 328 10.95 -9.49 10.53
CA ALA A 328 10.70 -8.88 9.22
C ALA A 328 9.62 -9.60 8.41
N ILE A 329 9.59 -10.94 8.45
CA ILE A 329 8.69 -11.75 7.63
C ILE A 329 7.45 -12.22 8.42
N GLY A 330 7.54 -12.24 9.75
CA GLY A 330 6.46 -12.69 10.62
C GLY A 330 5.71 -11.58 11.33
N LEU A 331 6.35 -10.98 12.34
CA LEU A 331 5.71 -10.01 13.23
C LEU A 331 5.36 -8.69 12.54
N LEU A 332 6.26 -8.17 11.71
CA LEU A 332 6.08 -6.90 11.01
C LEU A 332 4.85 -6.95 10.08
N PRO A 333 4.72 -7.91 9.14
CA PRO A 333 3.50 -8.08 8.34
C PRO A 333 2.24 -8.25 9.16
N LEU A 334 2.30 -9.03 10.25
CA LEU A 334 1.12 -9.34 11.04
C LEU A 334 0.59 -8.09 11.78
N ILE A 335 1.48 -7.33 12.40
CA ILE A 335 1.11 -6.07 13.07
C ILE A 335 0.66 -5.07 12.01
N ASN A 336 1.39 -4.93 10.89
CA ASN A 336 1.03 -3.99 9.84
C ASN A 336 -0.33 -4.31 9.23
N ALA A 337 -0.67 -5.58 9.02
CA ALA A 337 -1.98 -6.00 8.49
C ALA A 337 -3.16 -5.47 9.32
N VAL A 338 -3.01 -5.36 10.64
CA VAL A 338 -4.05 -4.79 11.52
C VAL A 338 -4.22 -3.31 11.26
N PHE A 339 -3.12 -2.56 11.14
CA PHE A 339 -3.15 -1.12 10.85
C PHE A 339 -3.59 -0.83 9.42
N ASP A 340 -3.18 -1.66 8.45
CA ASP A 340 -3.67 -1.62 7.07
C ASP A 340 -5.18 -1.86 7.03
N TYR A 341 -5.70 -2.87 7.74
CA TYR A 341 -7.13 -3.13 7.83
C TYR A 341 -7.91 -1.92 8.37
N LEU A 342 -7.41 -1.30 9.44
CA LEU A 342 -8.01 -0.09 10.00
C LEU A 342 -7.91 1.10 9.03
N SER A 343 -6.75 1.30 8.40
CA SER A 343 -6.51 2.36 7.42
C SER A 343 -7.47 2.21 6.22
N TYR A 344 -7.48 1.04 5.57
CA TYR A 344 -8.40 0.74 4.47
C TYR A 344 -9.86 0.93 4.89
N GLY A 345 -10.27 0.38 6.04
CA GLY A 345 -11.67 0.41 6.47
C GLY A 345 -12.16 1.81 6.82
N ILE A 346 -11.34 2.61 7.48
CA ILE A 346 -11.68 4.00 7.84
C ILE A 346 -11.67 4.88 6.60
N THR A 347 -10.60 4.86 5.79
CA THR A 347 -10.51 5.63 4.55
C THR A 347 -11.65 5.28 3.59
N LEU A 348 -11.99 4.00 3.45
CA LEU A 348 -13.14 3.57 2.64
C LEU A 348 -14.47 4.08 3.20
N GLY A 349 -14.62 4.10 4.52
CA GLY A 349 -15.79 4.69 5.20
C GLY A 349 -15.92 6.18 4.91
N LEU A 350 -14.80 6.91 5.04
CA LEU A 350 -14.72 8.34 4.75
C LEU A 350 -14.99 8.66 3.27
N ILE A 351 -14.44 7.88 2.34
CA ILE A 351 -14.74 8.01 0.91
C ILE A 351 -16.23 7.78 0.62
N ARG A 352 -16.83 6.73 1.21
CA ARG A 352 -18.27 6.44 1.04
C ARG A 352 -19.14 7.55 1.61
N TYR A 353 -18.73 8.12 2.74
CA TYR A 353 -19.42 9.26 3.34
C TYR A 353 -19.26 10.53 2.49
N GLY A 354 -18.03 10.83 2.06
CA GLY A 354 -17.68 11.97 1.20
C GLY A 354 -18.33 11.92 -0.17
N ARG A 355 -18.59 10.72 -0.71
CA ARG A 355 -19.37 10.51 -1.93
C ARG A 355 -20.77 11.13 -1.87
N GLY A 356 -21.40 11.15 -0.70
CA GLY A 356 -22.72 11.75 -0.50
C GLY A 356 -22.69 13.28 -0.41
N GLN A 357 -21.52 13.87 -0.17
CA GLN A 357 -21.33 15.31 0.05
C GLN A 357 -20.80 15.98 -1.23
N ARG A 358 -21.32 17.16 -1.57
CA ARG A 358 -21.03 17.87 -2.85
C ARG A 358 -20.40 19.25 -2.65
N ASN A 359 -19.72 19.47 -1.53
CA ASN A 359 -19.29 20.78 -1.07
C ASN A 359 -17.94 20.71 -0.35
N PHE A 360 -17.53 21.82 0.25
CA PHE A 360 -16.31 21.96 1.06
C PHE A 360 -16.13 20.86 2.13
N LEU A 361 -17.22 20.22 2.59
CA LEU A 361 -17.14 19.09 3.52
C LEU A 361 -16.34 17.91 2.96
N THR A 362 -16.33 17.70 1.64
CA THR A 362 -15.48 16.68 1.00
C THR A 362 -13.99 16.95 1.23
N GLY A 363 -13.58 18.22 1.26
CA GLY A 363 -12.20 18.61 1.62
C GLY A 363 -11.89 18.36 3.09
N LEU A 364 -12.83 18.67 4.00
CA LEU A 364 -12.65 18.42 5.44
C LEU A 364 -12.54 16.92 5.77
N ILE A 365 -13.29 16.08 5.06
CA ILE A 365 -13.24 14.62 5.20
C ILE A 365 -11.84 14.08 4.87
N TRP A 366 -11.13 14.66 3.91
CA TRP A 366 -9.74 14.28 3.64
C TRP A 366 -8.79 14.72 4.77
N VAL A 367 -8.96 15.92 5.34
CA VAL A 367 -8.14 16.34 6.49
C VAL A 367 -8.31 15.36 7.65
N LEU A 368 -9.55 14.93 7.92
CA LEU A 368 -9.82 13.92 8.93
C LEU A 368 -9.14 12.58 8.61
N ASP A 369 -9.21 12.13 7.36
CA ASP A 369 -8.53 10.90 6.90
C ASP A 369 -7.01 11.00 7.13
N GLY A 370 -6.40 12.14 6.80
CA GLY A 370 -4.98 12.41 7.05
C GLY A 370 -4.62 12.36 8.54
N LEU A 371 -5.45 12.96 9.41
CA LEU A 371 -5.24 12.92 10.86
C LEU A 371 -5.32 11.48 11.41
N VAL A 372 -6.32 10.71 10.96
CA VAL A 372 -6.46 9.30 11.34
C VAL A 372 -5.25 8.50 10.85
N ALA A 373 -4.79 8.73 9.62
CA ALA A 373 -3.63 8.04 9.07
C ALA A 373 -2.36 8.29 9.89
N VAL A 374 -2.14 9.53 10.35
CA VAL A 374 -1.03 9.86 11.26
C VAL A 374 -1.18 9.14 12.61
N MET A 375 -2.39 9.10 13.18
CA MET A 375 -2.64 8.37 14.43
C MET A 375 -2.41 6.86 14.27
N LEU A 376 -2.82 6.27 13.15
CA LEU A 376 -2.58 4.86 12.84
C LEU A 376 -1.10 4.58 12.67
N LEU A 377 -0.34 5.48 12.02
CA LEU A 377 1.11 5.33 11.86
C LEU A 377 1.85 5.41 13.21
N ILE A 378 1.45 6.31 14.10
CA ILE A 378 1.96 6.35 15.49
C ILE A 378 1.62 5.05 16.21
N GLY A 379 0.36 4.59 16.11
CA GLY A 379 -0.10 3.34 16.70
C GLY A 379 0.69 2.13 16.19
N LEU A 380 1.02 2.08 14.89
CA LEU A 380 1.85 1.05 14.29
C LEU A 380 3.26 1.05 14.87
N GLY A 381 3.88 2.23 14.96
CA GLY A 381 5.20 2.39 15.60
C GLY A 381 5.19 1.87 17.04
N LEU A 382 4.20 2.28 17.83
CA LEU A 382 4.03 1.80 19.20
C LEU A 382 3.76 0.29 19.30
N GLY A 383 2.94 -0.26 18.40
CA GLY A 383 2.64 -1.69 18.36
C GLY A 383 3.87 -2.54 18.08
N LEU A 384 4.73 -2.09 17.16
CA LEU A 384 6.00 -2.75 16.85
C LEU A 384 6.99 -2.62 18.01
N THR A 385 7.22 -1.42 18.52
CA THR A 385 8.13 -1.19 19.65
C THR A 385 7.68 -1.96 20.89
N GLY A 386 6.39 -1.90 21.23
CA GLY A 386 5.82 -2.61 22.38
C GLY A 386 5.88 -4.13 22.23
N THR A 387 5.69 -4.67 21.01
CA THR A 387 5.86 -6.11 20.77
C THR A 387 7.32 -6.54 20.96
N ILE A 388 8.28 -5.79 20.44
CA ILE A 388 9.71 -6.07 20.64
C ILE A 388 10.07 -5.99 22.13
N ALA A 389 9.61 -4.95 22.83
CA ALA A 389 9.85 -4.77 24.26
C ALA A 389 9.26 -5.92 25.09
N LEU A 390 8.05 -6.37 24.75
CA LEU A 390 7.43 -7.54 25.38
C LEU A 390 8.25 -8.81 25.16
N ILE A 391 8.74 -9.04 23.93
CA ILE A 391 9.61 -10.17 23.62
C ILE A 391 10.91 -10.10 24.43
N ASN A 392 11.58 -8.94 24.47
CA ASN A 392 12.79 -8.73 25.25
C ASN A 392 12.56 -9.03 26.74
N HIS A 393 11.44 -8.55 27.29
CA HIS A 393 11.06 -8.78 28.67
C HIS A 393 10.83 -10.27 28.97
N LEU A 394 10.04 -10.95 28.13
CA LEU A 394 9.73 -12.37 28.31
C LEU A 394 10.95 -13.28 28.08
N ALA A 395 11.85 -12.91 27.17
CA ALA A 395 13.09 -13.63 26.89
C ALA A 395 14.13 -13.46 28.00
N GLY A 396 14.02 -12.42 28.83
CA GLY A 396 15.05 -12.04 29.82
C GLY A 396 16.35 -11.54 29.19
N GLN A 397 16.36 -11.28 27.87
CA GLN A 397 17.50 -10.79 27.10
C GLN A 397 17.01 -9.96 25.91
N GLU A 398 17.86 -9.10 25.37
CA GLU A 398 17.52 -8.32 24.18
C GLU A 398 17.41 -9.22 22.93
N PHE A 399 16.18 -9.39 22.44
CA PHE A 399 15.90 -10.02 21.15
C PHE A 399 16.29 -9.07 20.00
N ILE A 400 15.78 -7.84 20.02
CA ILE A 400 16.18 -6.73 19.15
C ILE A 400 16.41 -5.50 20.04
N ALA A 401 17.60 -4.93 19.96
CA ALA A 401 17.94 -3.69 20.67
C ALA A 401 17.20 -2.52 20.02
N LEU A 402 16.24 -1.95 20.74
CA LEU A 402 15.41 -0.85 20.22
C LEU A 402 16.18 0.47 20.16
N ARG A 403 17.11 0.70 21.10
CA ARG A 403 17.85 1.95 21.23
C ARG A 403 18.66 2.29 19.96
N PRO A 404 19.51 1.39 19.43
CA PRO A 404 20.24 1.67 18.18
C PRO A 404 19.32 1.99 17.00
N ILE A 405 18.16 1.34 16.90
CA ILE A 405 17.20 1.59 15.81
C ILE A 405 16.66 3.03 15.88
N PHE A 406 16.27 3.50 17.06
CA PHE A 406 15.81 4.89 17.23
C PHE A 406 16.92 5.89 16.91
N ASP A 407 18.16 5.61 17.32
CA ASP A 407 19.29 6.49 17.07
C ASP A 407 19.69 6.53 15.59
N ASP A 408 19.71 5.38 14.91
CA ASP A 408 19.97 5.31 13.46
C ASP A 408 18.91 6.08 12.66
N LEU A 409 17.63 5.94 13.02
CA LEU A 409 16.52 6.62 12.32
C LEU A 409 16.58 8.15 12.45
N LYS A 410 17.33 8.70 13.41
CA LYS A 410 17.57 10.15 13.54
C LYS A 410 18.59 10.66 12.52
N THR A 411 19.48 9.81 12.01
CA THR A 411 20.52 10.19 11.04
C THR A 411 20.12 9.87 9.59
N PRO A 412 20.51 10.69 8.59
CA PRO A 412 20.23 10.38 7.18
C PRO A 412 20.83 9.06 6.72
N GLU A 413 22.06 8.76 7.16
CA GLU A 413 22.79 7.54 6.81
C GLU A 413 22.12 6.30 7.39
N GLY A 414 21.75 6.34 8.68
CA GLY A 414 21.00 5.26 9.31
C GLY A 414 19.65 5.02 8.62
N ARG A 415 18.89 6.08 8.33
CA ARG A 415 17.60 5.97 7.59
C ARG A 415 17.73 5.26 6.25
N ALA A 416 18.83 5.47 5.52
CA ALA A 416 19.05 4.82 4.23
C ALA A 416 19.07 3.28 4.36
N GLY A 417 19.66 2.75 5.44
CA GLY A 417 19.67 1.31 5.75
C GLY A 417 18.27 0.74 6.02
N TYR A 418 17.37 1.54 6.61
CA TYR A 418 16.00 1.15 6.94
C TYR A 418 14.96 1.56 5.88
N THR A 419 15.36 1.91 4.66
CA THR A 419 14.43 2.44 3.64
C THR A 419 13.24 1.50 3.38
N TRP A 420 13.47 0.20 3.17
CA TRP A 420 12.40 -0.76 2.95
C TRP A 420 11.45 -0.86 4.16
N LEU A 421 11.98 -0.77 5.39
CA LEU A 421 11.19 -0.80 6.62
C LEU A 421 10.35 0.47 6.73
N ILE A 422 10.95 1.65 6.51
CA ILE A 422 10.24 2.93 6.49
C ILE A 422 9.13 2.90 5.44
N LEU A 423 9.42 2.48 4.21
CA LEU A 423 8.42 2.35 3.14
C LEU A 423 7.34 1.31 3.50
N SER A 424 7.72 0.25 4.22
CA SER A 424 6.79 -0.76 4.71
C SER A 424 5.80 -0.17 5.72
N LEU A 425 6.27 0.65 6.67
CA LEU A 425 5.41 1.34 7.63
C LEU A 425 4.55 2.40 6.94
N LEU A 426 5.13 3.16 6.02
CA LEU A 426 4.43 4.19 5.23
C LEU A 426 3.41 3.61 4.24
N SER A 427 3.47 2.30 3.94
CA SER A 427 2.48 1.64 3.08
C SER A 427 1.05 1.76 3.64
N THR A 428 0.91 1.87 4.96
CA THR A 428 -0.36 2.15 5.65
C THR A 428 -0.99 3.49 5.24
N LEU A 429 -0.21 4.44 4.69
CA LEU A 429 -0.68 5.74 4.19
C LEU A 429 -1.16 5.71 2.74
N VAL A 430 -0.89 4.62 2.00
CA VAL A 430 -1.28 4.49 0.59
C VAL A 430 -2.79 4.73 0.38
N PRO A 431 -3.72 4.21 1.21
CA PRO A 431 -5.15 4.50 1.08
C PRO A 431 -5.47 5.98 1.15
N THR A 432 -4.87 6.66 2.13
CA THR A 432 -5.03 8.10 2.37
C THR A 432 -4.46 8.92 1.22
N LEU A 433 -3.33 8.51 0.65
CA LEU A 433 -2.76 9.13 -0.55
C LEU A 433 -3.69 8.96 -1.76
N VAL A 434 -4.26 7.77 -1.95
CA VAL A 434 -5.27 7.54 -3.00
C VAL A 434 -6.47 8.47 -2.77
N HIS A 435 -7.01 8.53 -1.55
CA HIS A 435 -8.11 9.42 -1.22
C HIS A 435 -7.78 10.89 -1.48
N LEU A 436 -6.56 11.32 -1.16
CA LEU A 436 -6.07 12.67 -1.46
C LEU A 436 -6.08 12.96 -2.97
N VAL A 437 -5.56 12.03 -3.78
CA VAL A 437 -5.61 12.13 -5.24
C VAL A 437 -7.05 12.22 -5.72
N LEU A 438 -7.97 11.42 -5.17
CA LEU A 438 -9.40 11.51 -5.49
C LEU A 438 -9.97 12.89 -5.17
N VAL A 439 -9.63 13.48 -4.02
CA VAL A 439 -10.08 14.81 -3.63
C VAL A 439 -9.55 15.88 -4.57
N PHE A 440 -8.26 15.84 -4.93
CA PHE A 440 -7.71 16.79 -5.91
C PHE A 440 -8.32 16.65 -7.30
N LEU A 441 -8.52 15.42 -7.78
CA LEU A 441 -9.25 15.18 -9.04
C LEU A 441 -10.70 15.70 -8.95
N SER A 442 -11.30 15.67 -7.76
CA SER A 442 -12.64 16.20 -7.50
C SER A 442 -12.69 17.71 -7.31
N ALA A 443 -11.57 18.41 -7.10
CA ALA A 443 -11.56 19.83 -6.78
C ALA A 443 -12.20 20.70 -7.88
N PHE A 444 -12.21 20.21 -9.12
CA PHE A 444 -12.98 20.83 -10.22
C PHE A 444 -14.48 20.97 -9.94
N THR A 445 -15.04 20.07 -9.13
CA THR A 445 -16.44 20.10 -8.73
C THR A 445 -16.75 21.24 -7.77
N TRP A 446 -15.73 21.81 -7.11
CA TRP A 446 -15.88 22.93 -6.19
C TRP A 446 -16.11 24.27 -6.90
N VAL A 447 -15.80 24.34 -8.21
CA VAL A 447 -16.10 25.53 -9.02
C VAL A 447 -17.63 25.69 -9.14
N PRO A 448 -18.21 26.82 -8.66
CA PRO A 448 -19.66 27.01 -8.65
C PRO A 448 -20.31 26.86 -10.03
N GLN A 449 -21.47 26.22 -10.09
CA GLN A 449 -22.17 25.98 -11.37
C GLN A 449 -22.48 27.29 -12.11
N ARG A 450 -22.79 28.37 -11.39
CA ARG A 450 -23.05 29.69 -11.98
C ARG A 450 -21.87 30.18 -12.81
N PHE A 451 -20.65 29.97 -12.32
CA PHE A 451 -19.43 30.33 -13.03
C PHE A 451 -19.22 29.46 -14.28
N LYS A 452 -19.42 28.14 -14.16
CA LYS A 452 -19.35 27.22 -15.31
C LYS A 452 -20.36 27.56 -16.41
N LEU A 453 -21.59 27.88 -16.03
CA LEU A 453 -22.64 28.28 -16.97
C LEU A 453 -22.37 29.65 -17.57
N TRP A 454 -21.78 30.58 -16.81
CA TRP A 454 -21.34 31.88 -17.35
C TRP A 454 -20.29 31.68 -18.45
N ILE A 455 -19.30 30.80 -18.24
CA ILE A 455 -18.31 30.43 -19.26
C ILE A 455 -18.99 29.77 -20.47
N ALA A 456 -19.88 28.78 -20.23
CA ALA A 456 -20.57 28.07 -21.30
C ALA A 456 -21.40 29.01 -22.19
N ARG A 457 -22.14 29.96 -21.59
CA ARG A 457 -22.90 30.97 -22.33
C ARG A 457 -21.98 31.88 -23.13
N GLY A 458 -20.82 32.26 -22.59
CA GLY A 458 -19.80 33.00 -23.32
C GLY A 458 -19.32 32.25 -24.56
N ILE A 459 -19.16 30.92 -24.48
CA ILE A 459 -18.80 30.06 -25.62
C ILE A 459 -19.96 29.89 -26.61
N GLU A 460 -21.22 29.90 -26.18
CA GLU A 460 -22.37 29.79 -27.10
C GLU A 460 -22.68 31.08 -27.85
N GLN A 461 -22.58 32.23 -27.18
CA GLN A 461 -22.80 33.56 -27.78
C GLN A 461 -21.77 33.91 -28.86
N ASP A 462 -20.71 33.11 -28.95
CA ASP A 462 -19.59 33.23 -29.86
C ASP A 462 -19.84 32.59 -31.25
N GLU A 463 -21.06 32.10 -31.52
CA GLU A 463 -21.46 31.70 -32.88
C GLU A 463 -21.75 32.90 -33.82
N THR A 464 -21.86 34.14 -33.30
CA THR A 464 -22.35 35.30 -34.07
C THR A 464 -21.31 36.32 -34.54
N GLY A 465 -20.01 36.14 -34.25
CA GLY A 465 -18.91 36.98 -34.77
C GLY A 465 -18.57 38.24 -33.93
N ASP A 466 -17.29 38.63 -33.98
CA ASP A 466 -16.56 39.71 -33.28
C ASP A 466 -16.15 39.52 -31.80
N LEU A 467 -14.85 39.78 -31.52
CA LEU A 467 -14.06 40.00 -30.27
C LEU A 467 -14.34 39.14 -29.00
N ALA A 468 -15.55 38.61 -28.84
CA ALA A 468 -15.98 37.63 -27.85
C ALA A 468 -15.32 36.25 -28.04
N THR A 469 -14.82 35.95 -29.24
CA THR A 469 -14.04 34.75 -29.61
C THR A 469 -12.81 34.55 -28.75
N LEU A 470 -12.15 35.65 -28.38
CA LEU A 470 -10.99 35.61 -27.48
C LEU A 470 -11.40 35.41 -26.02
N GLY A 471 -12.53 35.99 -25.58
CA GLY A 471 -12.97 35.93 -24.19
C GLY A 471 -13.52 34.56 -23.78
N SER A 472 -14.32 33.94 -24.64
CA SER A 472 -14.91 32.61 -24.44
C SER A 472 -13.84 31.51 -24.48
N SER A 473 -12.96 31.59 -25.48
CA SER A 473 -11.82 30.69 -25.67
C SER A 473 -10.79 30.86 -24.57
N ALA A 474 -10.50 32.10 -24.15
CA ALA A 474 -9.67 32.34 -22.98
C ALA A 474 -10.32 31.81 -21.70
N ALA A 475 -11.64 31.91 -21.52
CA ALA A 475 -12.31 31.40 -20.32
C ALA A 475 -12.34 29.86 -20.27
N ALA A 476 -12.58 29.19 -21.40
CA ALA A 476 -12.50 27.74 -21.53
C ALA A 476 -11.07 27.23 -21.37
N ALA A 477 -10.11 27.86 -22.03
CA ALA A 477 -8.69 27.59 -21.87
C ALA A 477 -8.25 27.85 -20.43
N THR A 478 -8.72 28.93 -19.78
CA THR A 478 -8.45 29.23 -18.36
C THR A 478 -9.05 28.17 -17.45
N LEU A 479 -10.21 27.60 -17.77
CA LEU A 479 -10.80 26.55 -16.96
C LEU A 479 -10.11 25.20 -17.16
N GLY A 480 -9.76 24.85 -18.40
CA GLY A 480 -8.92 23.68 -18.72
C GLY A 480 -7.52 23.81 -18.10
N ALA A 481 -6.95 25.01 -18.14
CA ALA A 481 -5.73 25.40 -17.48
C ALA A 481 -5.85 25.29 -15.96
N LEU A 482 -6.94 25.76 -15.36
CA LEU A 482 -7.21 25.63 -13.92
C LEU A 482 -7.37 24.18 -13.52
N TRP A 483 -7.95 23.34 -14.38
CA TRP A 483 -8.08 21.91 -14.13
C TRP A 483 -6.74 21.19 -14.23
N ALA A 484 -6.02 21.40 -15.32
CA ALA A 484 -4.67 20.90 -15.49
C ALA A 484 -3.78 21.40 -14.35
N ALA A 485 -3.90 22.67 -13.96
CA ALA A 485 -3.23 23.23 -12.80
C ALA A 485 -3.68 22.52 -11.53
N LEU A 486 -4.95 22.38 -11.19
CA LEU A 486 -5.40 21.73 -9.96
C LEU A 486 -4.92 20.28 -9.85
N VAL A 487 -4.97 19.52 -10.95
CA VAL A 487 -4.46 18.13 -10.97
C VAL A 487 -2.94 18.10 -10.87
N THR A 488 -2.26 18.93 -11.65
CA THR A 488 -0.79 19.02 -11.65
C THR A 488 -0.29 19.55 -10.31
N CYS A 489 -0.84 20.66 -9.80
CA CYS A 489 -0.61 21.22 -8.47
C CYS A 489 -0.96 20.24 -7.35
N GLY A 490 -2.02 19.44 -7.49
CA GLY A 490 -2.37 18.43 -6.50
C GLY A 490 -1.34 17.32 -6.45
N LEU A 491 -0.99 16.74 -7.60
CA LEU A 491 0.01 15.68 -7.72
C LEU A 491 1.42 16.17 -7.37
N TRP A 492 1.79 17.37 -7.81
CA TRP A 492 3.07 18.01 -7.46
C TRP A 492 3.06 18.56 -6.04
N GLY A 493 1.93 18.99 -5.52
CA GLY A 493 1.76 19.38 -4.12
C GLY A 493 1.94 18.18 -3.20
N ILE A 494 1.43 17.00 -3.60
CA ILE A 494 1.75 15.73 -2.97
C ILE A 494 3.26 15.46 -3.08
N LEU A 495 3.86 15.58 -4.26
CA LEU A 495 5.30 15.32 -4.42
C LEU A 495 6.17 16.29 -3.59
N LEU A 496 5.84 17.58 -3.57
CA LEU A 496 6.52 18.60 -2.77
C LEU A 496 6.28 18.37 -1.28
N PHE A 497 5.07 17.95 -0.89
CA PHE A 497 4.80 17.51 0.47
C PHE A 497 5.68 16.32 0.84
N LEU A 498 5.78 15.35 -0.07
CA LEU A 498 6.60 14.16 0.10
C LEU A 498 8.10 14.47 0.19
N THR A 499 8.59 15.51 -0.48
CA THR A 499 10.03 15.86 -0.45
C THR A 499 10.39 16.84 0.67
N ILE A 500 9.52 17.79 1.00
CA ILE A 500 9.82 18.84 1.98
C ILE A 500 9.40 18.43 3.39
N TYR A 501 8.26 17.76 3.53
CA TYR A 501 7.61 17.58 4.84
C TYR A 501 7.65 16.15 5.36
N VAL A 502 7.89 15.12 4.53
CA VAL A 502 7.94 13.73 5.01
C VAL A 502 9.06 13.51 6.01
N GLU A 503 10.25 14.07 5.78
CA GLU A 503 11.35 13.89 6.73
C GLU A 503 11.06 14.59 8.07
N PRO A 504 10.69 15.89 8.12
CA PRO A 504 10.30 16.53 9.38
C PRO A 504 9.11 15.85 10.08
N ALA A 505 8.08 15.46 9.32
CA ALA A 505 6.92 14.77 9.87
C ALA A 505 7.28 13.38 10.39
N GLY A 506 8.10 12.63 9.66
CA GLY A 506 8.61 11.33 10.05
C GLY A 506 9.44 11.41 11.32
N LEU A 507 10.32 12.41 11.45
CA LEU A 507 11.07 12.69 12.68
C LEU A 507 10.15 13.10 13.83
N GLY A 508 9.09 13.87 13.56
CA GLY A 508 8.07 14.20 14.55
C GLY A 508 7.35 12.97 15.10
N ILE A 509 6.91 12.07 14.21
CA ILE A 509 6.29 10.79 14.57
C ILE A 509 7.28 9.92 15.35
N LEU A 510 8.53 9.82 14.89
CA LEU A 510 9.59 9.06 15.56
C LEU A 510 9.79 9.54 16.99
N ARG A 511 9.85 10.86 17.21
CA ARG A 511 9.98 11.45 18.56
C ARG A 511 8.78 11.12 19.46
N ILE A 512 7.56 11.13 18.92
CA ILE A 512 6.37 10.75 19.70
C ILE A 512 6.46 9.29 20.14
N VAL A 513 6.80 8.39 19.21
CA VAL A 513 6.94 6.95 19.49
C VAL A 513 8.07 6.71 20.50
N GLU A 514 9.24 7.33 20.31
CA GLU A 514 10.39 7.23 21.22
C GLU A 514 10.03 7.73 22.62
N ASN A 515 9.40 8.89 22.76
CA ASN A 515 9.02 9.45 24.06
C ASN A 515 8.04 8.55 24.82
N ILE A 516 7.06 7.98 24.12
CA ILE A 516 6.12 7.05 24.73
C ILE A 516 6.85 5.75 25.13
N ALA A 517 7.74 5.24 24.27
CA ALA A 517 8.52 4.05 24.57
C ALA A 517 9.45 4.25 25.79
N LEU A 518 10.07 5.44 25.93
CA LEU A 518 10.84 5.83 27.11
C LEU A 518 9.94 5.88 28.36
N TRP A 519 8.74 6.46 28.25
CA TRP A 519 7.79 6.55 29.36
C TRP A 519 7.35 5.18 29.89
N PHE A 520 7.15 4.20 28.99
CA PHE A 520 6.84 2.83 29.36
C PHE A 520 8.06 1.99 29.79
N GLY A 521 9.28 2.55 29.72
CA GLY A 521 10.52 1.81 30.02
C GLY A 521 10.85 0.74 28.98
N TRP A 522 10.33 0.85 27.76
CA TRP A 522 10.61 -0.09 26.66
C TRP A 522 11.98 0.14 26.02
N VAL A 523 12.52 1.33 26.18
CA VAL A 523 13.79 1.78 25.61
C VAL A 523 14.56 2.50 26.71
N GLU A 524 15.87 2.32 26.73
CA GLU A 524 16.74 3.04 27.66
C GLU A 524 16.94 4.50 27.22
N PRO A 525 17.13 5.45 28.15
CA PRO A 525 17.52 6.81 27.81
C PRO A 525 18.84 6.81 27.02
N THR A 526 19.06 7.81 26.16
CA THR A 526 20.38 8.01 25.57
C THR A 526 21.36 8.18 26.71
N THR A 527 22.31 7.27 26.87
CA THR A 527 23.50 7.55 27.66
C THR A 527 24.23 8.68 26.94
N MET A 528 23.99 9.92 27.36
CA MET A 528 24.96 10.97 27.07
C MET A 528 26.24 10.50 27.73
N LEU A 529 27.20 10.05 26.92
CA LEU A 529 28.58 9.95 27.36
C LEU A 529 28.95 11.38 27.81
N ILE A 530 28.96 11.58 29.14
CA ILE A 530 29.45 12.79 29.79
C ILE A 530 30.97 12.81 29.67
#